data_AF-A0A1Q9HR87-F1
#
_entry.id   AF-A0A1Q9HR87-F1
#
_cell.length_a   1.000
_cell.length_b   1.000
_cell.length_c   1.000
_cell.angle_alpha   90.00
_cell.angle_beta   90.00
_cell.angle_gamma   90.00
#
_symmetry.space_group_name_H-M   'P 1'
#
loop_
_entity.id
_entity.type
_entity.pdbx_description
1 polymer ?
#
loop_
_entity_poly.entity_id
_entity_poly.type
_entity_poly.pdbx_seq_one_letter_code
_entity_poly.pdbx_strand_id
1 'polypeptide(L)'
;MSNEKKYKYTRQLLKIAKREGGYTNKDIEKKAGLKGSSSSLASRWLNGHALATERQMRYFINNYGHFLKRQLEHLYYQYLPDGENLVVNYVKLSGDIIFKHQIRVDPSREYKKGLSVLRLVVIENDGCYKLLHQYRAGLIQWDKHVGGKTTRFKPSMNDLKGIVHSDNEEAHWYLWKVIECSDTSELIDKFENECKIISSSNNIVDWAKRYGETTNSDASNVFSAKHLVPMQFAFYQKLMKLGLQSELMPF
;
A
#
# COMPACT_ATOMS: atom_id res chain seq x y z
N MET A 1 7.37 -15.14 -36.28
CA MET A 1 6.06 -14.65 -35.80
C MET A 1 6.30 -13.82 -34.55
N SER A 2 6.20 -12.49 -34.65
CA SER A 2 6.38 -11.59 -33.51
C SER A 2 5.19 -11.77 -32.56
N ASN A 3 5.45 -12.29 -31.37
CA ASN A 3 4.44 -12.43 -30.32
C ASN A 3 4.05 -11.01 -29.88
N GLU A 4 2.95 -10.47 -30.40
CA GLU A 4 2.55 -9.09 -30.11
C GLU A 4 2.39 -8.92 -28.59
N LYS A 5 3.26 -8.07 -27.99
CA LYS A 5 3.33 -7.84 -26.55
C LYS A 5 1.94 -7.46 -26.01
N LYS A 6 1.51 -8.18 -24.97
CA LYS A 6 0.24 -7.93 -24.28
C LYS A 6 0.36 -6.71 -23.37
N TYR A 7 -0.72 -5.94 -23.29
CA TYR A 7 -0.79 -4.77 -22.43
C TYR A 7 -1.41 -5.13 -21.08
N LYS A 8 -0.61 -5.14 -20.01
CA LYS A 8 -1.01 -5.54 -18.65
C LYS A 8 -2.25 -4.78 -18.15
N TYR A 9 -2.27 -3.46 -18.35
CA TYR A 9 -3.34 -2.59 -17.86
C TYR A 9 -4.56 -2.49 -18.79
N THR A 10 -4.78 -3.48 -19.68
CA THR A 10 -5.89 -3.49 -20.64
C THR A 10 -7.22 -3.21 -19.93
N ARG A 11 -7.49 -3.90 -18.83
CA ARG A 11 -8.76 -3.77 -18.09
C ARG A 11 -8.92 -2.39 -17.46
N GLN A 12 -7.93 -1.88 -16.72
CA GLN A 12 -8.02 -0.56 -16.08
C GLN A 12 -8.18 0.53 -17.13
N LEU A 13 -7.36 0.51 -18.18
CA LEU A 13 -7.38 1.53 -19.22
C LEU A 13 -8.71 1.58 -19.98
N LEU A 14 -9.30 0.43 -20.30
CA LEU A 14 -10.62 0.38 -20.94
C LEU A 14 -11.74 0.84 -20.01
N LYS A 15 -11.68 0.53 -18.70
CA LYS A 15 -12.65 1.06 -17.72
C LYS A 15 -12.58 2.58 -17.62
N ILE A 16 -11.38 3.15 -17.60
CA ILE A 16 -11.17 4.60 -17.66
C ILE A 16 -11.77 5.16 -18.95
N ALA A 17 -11.45 4.56 -20.10
CA ALA A 17 -11.99 5.01 -21.38
C ALA A 17 -13.53 4.99 -21.42
N LYS A 18 -14.19 3.98 -20.84
CA LYS A 18 -15.66 3.95 -20.74
C LYS A 18 -16.20 5.07 -19.85
N ARG A 19 -15.54 5.35 -18.72
CA ARG A 19 -16.00 6.37 -17.76
C ARG A 19 -15.79 7.79 -18.28
N GLU A 20 -14.58 8.09 -18.76
CA GLU A 20 -14.21 9.44 -19.20
C GLU A 20 -14.66 9.75 -20.63
N GLY A 21 -14.65 8.74 -21.50
CA GLY A 21 -14.96 8.88 -22.94
C GLY A 21 -16.34 8.37 -23.35
N GLY A 22 -17.12 7.77 -22.45
CA GLY A 22 -18.48 7.30 -22.73
C GLY A 22 -18.56 6.13 -23.73
N TYR A 23 -17.48 5.39 -23.95
CA TYR A 23 -17.45 4.34 -24.99
C TYR A 23 -18.36 3.15 -24.69
N THR A 24 -19.00 2.64 -25.74
CA THR A 24 -19.62 1.31 -25.74
C THR A 24 -18.59 0.23 -26.07
N ASN A 25 -18.95 -1.04 -25.87
CA ASN A 25 -18.07 -2.15 -26.24
C ASN A 25 -17.78 -2.17 -27.75
N LYS A 26 -18.77 -1.81 -28.58
CA LYS A 26 -18.58 -1.72 -30.05
C LYS A 26 -17.58 -0.63 -30.43
N ASP A 27 -17.62 0.51 -29.74
CA ASP A 27 -16.64 1.58 -29.97
C ASP A 27 -15.24 1.12 -29.58
N ILE A 28 -15.11 0.40 -28.47
CA ILE A 28 -13.83 -0.14 -28.03
C ILE A 28 -13.23 -1.06 -29.09
N GLU A 29 -14.02 -1.97 -29.64
CA GLU A 29 -13.59 -2.91 -30.69
C GLU A 29 -13.16 -2.17 -31.96
N LYS A 30 -13.96 -1.18 -32.39
CA LYS A 30 -13.66 -0.35 -33.55
C LYS A 30 -12.35 0.43 -33.37
N LYS A 31 -12.15 1.06 -32.22
CA LYS A 31 -10.93 1.83 -31.90
C LYS A 31 -9.71 0.92 -31.71
N ALA A 32 -9.90 -0.31 -31.25
CA ALA A 32 -8.86 -1.33 -31.18
C ALA A 32 -8.51 -1.97 -32.54
N GLY A 33 -9.23 -1.60 -33.61
CA GLY A 33 -8.99 -2.10 -34.97
C GLY A 33 -9.49 -3.53 -35.19
N LEU A 34 -10.47 -4.00 -34.41
CA LEU A 34 -11.10 -5.30 -34.61
C LEU A 34 -12.11 -5.22 -35.77
N LYS A 35 -12.11 -6.23 -36.65
CA LYS A 35 -13.17 -6.40 -37.66
C LYS A 35 -14.44 -6.88 -36.95
N GLY A 36 -15.60 -6.32 -37.31
CA GLY A 36 -16.86 -6.34 -36.55
C GLY A 36 -17.52 -7.69 -36.23
N SER A 37 -16.83 -8.82 -36.36
CA SER A 37 -17.29 -10.17 -35.97
C SER A 37 -16.89 -10.56 -34.54
N SER A 38 -16.10 -9.76 -33.81
CA SER A 38 -15.52 -10.10 -32.51
C SER A 38 -16.23 -9.46 -31.31
N SER A 39 -17.57 -9.46 -31.30
CA SER A 39 -18.42 -8.77 -30.29
C SER A 39 -18.23 -9.24 -28.84
N SER A 40 -17.46 -10.30 -28.61
CA SER A 40 -17.16 -10.85 -27.29
C SER A 40 -15.81 -10.40 -26.73
N LEU A 41 -14.91 -9.84 -27.53
CA LEU A 41 -13.52 -9.65 -27.11
C LEU A 41 -13.35 -8.43 -26.20
N ALA A 42 -14.01 -7.30 -26.50
CA ALA A 42 -13.97 -6.14 -25.61
C ALA A 42 -14.61 -6.43 -24.25
N SER A 43 -15.67 -7.25 -24.23
CA SER A 43 -16.27 -7.71 -22.96
C SER A 43 -15.28 -8.53 -22.14
N ARG A 44 -14.57 -9.48 -22.76
CA ARG A 44 -13.53 -10.27 -22.09
C ARG A 44 -12.41 -9.39 -21.54
N TRP A 45 -11.97 -8.37 -22.28
CA TRP A 45 -10.97 -7.42 -21.82
C TRP A 45 -11.44 -6.59 -20.60
N LEU A 46 -12.66 -6.05 -20.64
CA LEU A 46 -13.25 -5.28 -19.54
C LEU A 46 -13.47 -6.10 -18.26
N ASN A 47 -13.73 -7.39 -18.44
CA ASN A 47 -13.88 -8.34 -17.34
C ASN A 47 -12.53 -8.89 -16.84
N GLY A 48 -11.44 -8.69 -17.60
CA GLY A 48 -10.10 -9.17 -17.24
C GLY A 48 -9.84 -10.64 -17.61
N HIS A 49 -10.68 -11.24 -18.46
CA HIS A 49 -10.52 -12.62 -18.93
C HIS A 49 -9.56 -12.75 -20.11
N ALA A 50 -9.06 -11.64 -20.65
CA ALA A 50 -8.07 -11.60 -21.72
C ALA A 50 -7.33 -10.26 -21.70
N LEU A 51 -6.11 -10.24 -22.25
CA LEU A 51 -5.34 -9.02 -22.50
C LEU A 51 -5.29 -8.70 -23.99
N ALA A 52 -5.44 -7.41 -24.30
CA ALA A 52 -5.24 -6.86 -25.62
C ALA A 52 -3.73 -6.71 -25.90
N THR A 53 -3.35 -6.63 -27.17
CA THR A 53 -1.97 -6.31 -27.55
C THR A 53 -1.73 -4.80 -27.40
N GLU A 54 -0.47 -4.38 -27.20
CA GLU A 54 -0.11 -2.96 -27.13
C GLU A 54 -0.58 -2.20 -28.40
N ARG A 55 -0.55 -2.87 -29.56
CA ARG A 55 -1.07 -2.32 -30.82
C ARG A 55 -2.56 -2.01 -30.76
N GLN A 56 -3.36 -2.95 -30.25
CA GLN A 56 -4.81 -2.78 -30.06
C GLN A 56 -5.12 -1.69 -29.02
N MET A 57 -4.25 -1.54 -28.01
CA MET A 57 -4.44 -0.55 -26.95
C MET A 57 -3.91 0.85 -27.28
N ARG A 58 -3.16 1.02 -28.38
CA ARG A 58 -2.47 2.27 -28.71
C ARG A 58 -3.37 3.51 -28.68
N TYR A 59 -4.57 3.41 -29.24
CA TYR A 59 -5.54 4.52 -29.19
C TYR A 59 -5.87 4.92 -27.75
N PHE A 60 -6.18 3.94 -26.89
CA PHE A 60 -6.54 4.22 -25.50
C PHE A 60 -5.36 4.69 -24.67
N ILE A 61 -4.15 4.18 -24.94
CA ILE A 61 -2.93 4.61 -24.25
C ILE A 61 -2.69 6.09 -24.53
N ASN A 62 -2.78 6.52 -25.78
CA ASN A 62 -2.54 7.91 -26.16
C ASN A 62 -3.59 8.87 -25.58
N ASN A 63 -4.85 8.46 -25.53
CA ASN A 63 -5.95 9.34 -25.11
C ASN A 63 -6.22 9.30 -23.59
N TYR A 64 -6.01 8.15 -22.94
CA TYR A 64 -6.41 7.91 -21.54
C TYR A 64 -5.27 7.41 -20.65
N GLY A 65 -4.07 7.17 -21.18
CA GLY A 65 -2.93 6.68 -20.41
C GLY A 65 -2.54 7.61 -19.27
N HIS A 66 -2.74 8.92 -19.42
CA HIS A 66 -2.47 9.89 -18.36
C HIS A 66 -3.39 9.72 -17.13
N PHE A 67 -4.65 9.33 -17.32
CA PHE A 67 -5.55 8.98 -16.21
C PHE A 67 -5.11 7.69 -15.52
N LEU A 68 -4.70 6.68 -16.31
CA LEU A 68 -4.17 5.44 -15.75
C LEU A 68 -2.91 5.72 -14.91
N LYS A 69 -2.00 6.54 -15.43
CA LYS A 69 -0.80 6.96 -14.71
C LYS A 69 -1.14 7.63 -13.37
N ARG A 70 -2.14 8.51 -13.34
CA ARG A 70 -2.62 9.13 -12.09
C ARG A 70 -3.20 8.13 -11.08
N GLN A 71 -3.75 7.00 -11.54
CA GLN A 71 -4.26 5.94 -10.66
C GLN A 71 -3.16 5.00 -10.16
N LEU A 72 -2.07 4.85 -10.91
CA LEU A 72 -0.94 3.98 -10.57
C LEU A 72 0.14 4.70 -9.77
N GLU A 73 0.22 6.03 -9.85
CA GLU A 73 1.21 6.83 -9.12
C GLU A 73 0.66 7.28 -7.77
N HIS A 74 1.30 6.81 -6.70
CA HIS A 74 0.94 7.09 -5.31
C HIS A 74 1.99 7.98 -4.66
N LEU A 75 1.56 9.05 -3.99
CA LEU A 75 2.43 9.95 -3.25
C LEU A 75 2.28 9.70 -1.75
N TYR A 76 3.39 9.38 -1.08
CA TYR A 76 3.43 9.14 0.36
C TYR A 76 4.26 10.20 1.06
N TYR A 77 3.81 10.57 2.26
CA TYR A 77 4.49 11.54 3.12
C TYR A 77 5.28 10.77 4.17
N GLN A 78 6.56 11.10 4.33
CA GLN A 78 7.40 10.59 5.39
C GLN A 78 7.80 11.76 6.28
N TYR A 79 7.59 11.61 7.59
CA TYR A 79 7.95 12.61 8.58
C TYR A 79 8.86 11.98 9.61
N LEU A 80 10.17 12.17 9.44
CA LEU A 80 11.20 11.47 10.20
C LEU A 80 12.39 12.39 10.50
N PRO A 81 13.11 12.14 11.61
CA PRO A 81 14.39 12.77 11.87
C PRO A 81 15.41 12.42 10.79
N ASP A 82 16.16 13.43 10.35
CA ASP A 82 17.35 13.30 9.51
C ASP A 82 18.48 14.11 10.16
N GLY A 83 19.37 13.39 10.86
CA GLY A 83 20.40 13.99 11.70
C GLY A 83 19.80 14.88 12.81
N GLU A 84 20.12 16.17 12.76
CA GLU A 84 19.65 17.17 13.73
C GLU A 84 18.36 17.89 13.31
N ASN A 85 17.79 17.54 12.15
CA ASN A 85 16.58 18.14 11.62
C ASN A 85 15.43 17.13 11.58
N LEU A 86 14.21 17.66 11.59
CA LEU A 86 13.00 16.88 11.35
C LEU A 86 12.50 17.23 9.95
N VAL A 87 12.50 16.24 9.05
CA VAL A 87 12.32 16.46 7.61
C VAL A 87 11.02 15.81 7.12
N VAL A 88 10.35 16.51 6.20
CA VAL A 88 9.22 15.97 5.44
C VAL A 88 9.74 15.52 4.08
N ASN A 89 9.70 14.21 3.84
CA ASN A 89 10.07 13.61 2.56
C ASN A 89 8.82 13.16 1.79
N TYR A 90 8.91 13.25 0.47
CA TYR A 90 7.86 12.80 -0.45
C TYR A 90 8.35 11.58 -1.21
N VAL A 91 7.67 10.46 -1.03
CA VAL A 91 8.02 9.20 -1.68
C VAL A 91 6.97 8.87 -2.73
N LYS A 92 7.36 8.94 -4.00
CA LYS A 92 6.50 8.57 -5.13
C LYS A 92 6.70 7.10 -5.48
N LEU A 93 5.64 6.31 -5.44
CA LEU A 93 5.65 4.89 -5.79
C LEU A 93 4.63 4.62 -6.91
N SER A 94 5.00 3.75 -7.84
CA SER A 94 4.13 3.36 -8.95
C SER A 94 3.73 1.89 -8.83
N GLY A 95 2.47 1.59 -9.11
CA GLY A 95 1.93 0.24 -9.19
C GLY A 95 0.47 0.15 -8.74
N ASP A 96 -0.06 -1.07 -8.74
CA ASP A 96 -1.41 -1.36 -8.27
C ASP A 96 -1.38 -1.64 -6.76
N ILE A 97 -2.21 -0.93 -5.97
CA ILE A 97 -2.40 -1.29 -4.56
C ILE A 97 -3.22 -2.57 -4.50
N ILE A 98 -2.55 -3.68 -4.17
CA ILE A 98 -3.18 -5.00 -4.11
C ILE A 98 -3.62 -5.37 -2.69
N PHE A 99 -3.05 -4.77 -1.65
CA PHE A 99 -3.47 -5.00 -0.27
C PHE A 99 -3.35 -3.72 0.55
N LYS A 100 -4.30 -3.51 1.45
CA LYS A 100 -4.32 -2.37 2.38
C LYS A 100 -5.08 -2.79 3.63
N HIS A 101 -4.42 -2.74 4.79
CA HIS A 101 -5.04 -3.12 6.06
C HIS A 101 -4.63 -2.15 7.17
N GLN A 102 -5.60 -1.67 7.93
CA GLN A 102 -5.39 -0.78 9.07
C GLN A 102 -5.49 -1.60 10.35
N ILE A 103 -4.46 -1.53 11.19
CA ILE A 103 -4.46 -2.14 12.52
C ILE A 103 -5.07 -1.14 13.49
N ARG A 104 -6.15 -1.55 14.14
CA ARG A 104 -6.90 -0.75 15.12
C ARG A 104 -6.68 -1.29 16.51
N VAL A 105 -6.40 -0.41 17.46
CA VAL A 105 -6.33 -0.76 18.89
C VAL A 105 -7.69 -0.54 19.55
N ASP A 106 -8.04 -1.43 20.48
CA ASP A 106 -9.32 -1.43 21.19
C ASP A 106 -9.43 -0.29 22.20
N PRO A 107 -10.60 0.38 22.32
CA PRO A 107 -10.80 1.48 23.27
C PRO A 107 -10.15 1.23 24.63
N SER A 108 -9.45 2.23 25.15
CA SER A 108 -8.83 2.17 26.46
C SER A 108 -9.18 3.41 27.29
N ARG A 109 -8.66 3.50 28.52
CA ARG A 109 -8.76 4.73 29.32
C ARG A 109 -8.16 5.94 28.60
N GLU A 110 -7.13 5.73 27.79
CA GLU A 110 -6.48 6.77 27.00
C GLU A 110 -7.31 7.17 25.76
N TYR A 111 -8.16 6.27 25.24
CA TYR A 111 -8.91 6.49 24.00
C TYR A 111 -10.31 5.85 24.04
N LYS A 112 -11.35 6.70 24.07
CA LYS A 112 -12.76 6.29 24.19
C LYS A 112 -13.30 5.48 23.00
N LYS A 113 -12.62 5.51 21.85
CA LYS A 113 -12.98 4.78 20.62
C LYS A 113 -11.76 4.09 20.05
N GLY A 114 -11.97 3.00 19.33
CA GLY A 114 -10.89 2.25 18.70
C GLY A 114 -10.15 3.09 17.66
N LEU A 115 -8.83 3.15 17.78
CA LEU A 115 -7.95 4.02 17.01
C LEU A 115 -7.15 3.22 15.98
N SER A 116 -7.18 3.62 14.71
CA SER A 116 -6.25 3.05 13.71
C SER A 116 -4.86 3.63 13.93
N VAL A 117 -3.87 2.79 14.20
CA VAL A 117 -2.51 3.21 14.61
C VAL A 117 -1.45 2.89 13.57
N LEU A 118 -1.59 1.74 12.89
CA LEU A 118 -0.69 1.28 11.84
C LEU A 118 -1.48 0.91 10.59
N ARG A 119 -0.82 0.99 9.43
CA ARG A 119 -1.36 0.54 8.15
C ARG A 119 -0.27 -0.16 7.35
N LEU A 120 -0.57 -1.35 6.86
CA LEU A 120 0.23 -2.05 5.86
C LEU A 120 -0.41 -1.87 4.48
N VAL A 121 0.41 -1.57 3.48
CA VAL A 121 0.00 -1.46 2.07
C VAL A 121 0.95 -2.28 1.22
N VAL A 122 0.42 -3.05 0.27
CA VAL A 122 1.23 -3.75 -0.74
C VAL A 122 0.93 -3.17 -2.10
N ILE A 123 1.96 -2.70 -2.78
CA ILE A 123 1.92 -2.24 -4.16
C ILE A 123 2.57 -3.31 -5.03
N GLU A 124 1.86 -3.81 -6.04
CA GLU A 124 2.42 -4.68 -7.09
C GLU A 124 2.85 -3.81 -8.28
N ASN A 125 4.02 -4.11 -8.82
CA ASN A 125 4.50 -3.53 -10.06
C ASN A 125 5.35 -4.54 -10.83
N ASP A 126 4.73 -5.12 -11.86
CA ASP A 126 5.31 -6.05 -12.82
C ASP A 126 5.94 -7.30 -12.20
N GLY A 127 5.21 -7.90 -11.26
CA GLY A 127 5.63 -9.12 -10.54
C GLY A 127 6.47 -8.85 -9.31
N CYS A 128 7.01 -7.63 -9.16
CA CYS A 128 7.66 -7.16 -7.95
C CYS A 128 6.66 -6.48 -7.01
N TYR A 129 6.98 -6.43 -5.73
CA TYR A 129 6.13 -5.85 -4.71
C TYR A 129 6.87 -4.83 -3.84
N LYS A 130 6.11 -3.90 -3.27
CA LYS A 130 6.56 -3.02 -2.21
C LYS A 130 5.60 -3.13 -1.04
N LEU A 131 6.12 -3.57 0.11
CA LEU A 131 5.41 -3.58 1.37
C LEU A 131 5.72 -2.28 2.13
N LEU A 132 4.69 -1.47 2.32
CA LEU A 132 4.77 -0.17 2.98
C LEU A 132 4.26 -0.34 4.39
N HIS A 133 5.06 0.13 5.34
CA HIS A 133 4.66 0.26 6.73
C HIS A 133 4.35 1.73 7.04
N GLN A 134 3.18 1.99 7.58
CA GLN A 134 2.72 3.36 7.86
C GLN A 134 2.17 3.46 9.26
N TYR A 135 2.36 4.62 9.88
CA TYR A 135 1.79 4.96 11.17
C TYR A 135 0.85 6.15 11.05
N ARG A 136 -0.09 6.25 11.98
CA ARG A 136 -1.09 7.31 11.99
C ARG A 136 -0.41 8.67 12.14
N ALA A 137 -0.67 9.58 11.22
CA ALA A 137 -0.10 10.92 11.22
C ALA A 137 -0.45 11.67 12.50
N GLY A 138 0.57 12.21 13.16
CA GLY A 138 0.45 12.93 14.42
C GLY A 138 0.24 12.07 15.67
N LEU A 139 0.18 10.74 15.53
CA LEU A 139 0.20 9.81 16.66
C LEU A 139 1.57 9.78 17.35
N ILE A 140 2.62 9.75 16.53
CA ILE A 140 4.02 9.72 16.98
C ILE A 140 4.61 11.09 16.69
N GLN A 141 5.12 11.72 17.75
CA GLN A 141 5.83 12.99 17.71
C GLN A 141 7.32 12.72 17.86
N TRP A 142 8.15 13.62 17.34
CA TRP A 142 9.60 13.50 17.42
C TRP A 142 10.13 14.62 18.31
N ASP A 143 10.43 14.28 19.56
CA ASP A 143 10.92 15.23 20.56
C ASP A 143 12.42 15.43 20.39
N LYS A 144 12.84 16.69 20.29
CA LYS A 144 14.25 17.08 20.18
C LYS A 144 14.90 17.04 21.57
N HIS A 145 15.79 16.09 21.78
CA HIS A 145 16.63 16.02 22.98
C HIS A 145 18.01 16.59 22.68
N VAL A 146 18.39 17.65 23.41
CA VAL A 146 19.72 18.25 23.34
C VAL A 146 20.55 17.67 24.48
N GLY A 147 21.37 16.67 24.18
CA GLY A 147 22.28 16.03 25.13
C GLY A 147 23.73 16.38 24.80
N GLY A 148 24.30 17.37 25.49
CA GLY A 148 25.70 17.79 25.27
C GLY A 148 25.95 18.29 23.84
N LYS A 149 26.91 17.66 23.12
CA LYS A 149 27.31 18.03 21.74
C LYS A 149 26.44 17.40 20.64
N THR A 150 25.44 16.58 20.96
CA THR A 150 24.62 15.90 19.95
C THR A 150 23.14 16.14 20.16
N THR A 151 22.46 16.61 19.12
CA THR A 151 21.01 16.60 19.04
C THR A 151 20.52 15.21 18.66
N ARG A 152 19.53 14.66 19.36
CA ARG A 152 18.84 13.43 18.96
C ARG A 152 17.34 13.60 19.06
N PHE A 153 16.62 13.09 18.08
CA PHE A 153 15.17 12.98 18.16
C PHE A 153 14.77 11.65 18.78
N LYS A 154 13.81 11.69 19.68
CA LYS A 154 13.18 10.48 20.23
C LYS A 154 11.69 10.50 19.89
N PRO A 155 11.11 9.36 19.49
CA PRO A 155 9.68 9.30 19.28
C PRO A 155 8.95 9.35 20.61
N SER A 156 7.83 10.03 20.66
CA SER A 156 6.93 10.07 21.80
C SER A 156 5.47 9.97 21.36
N MET A 157 4.61 9.52 22.25
CA MET A 157 3.17 9.44 22.03
C MET A 157 2.47 10.10 23.20
N ASN A 158 2.27 11.43 23.11
CA ASN A 158 1.65 12.23 24.17
C ASN A 158 0.26 12.75 23.79
N ASP A 159 -0.71 12.51 24.68
CA ASP A 159 -2.05 13.11 24.75
C ASP A 159 -2.98 12.98 23.52
N LEU A 160 -2.59 12.29 22.44
CA LEU A 160 -3.36 12.13 21.19
C LEU A 160 -3.78 13.45 20.50
N LYS A 161 -3.43 14.62 21.07
CA LYS A 161 -3.74 15.97 20.57
C LYS A 161 -3.10 16.23 19.21
N GLY A 162 -2.02 15.53 18.89
CA GLY A 162 -1.32 15.65 17.62
C GLY A 162 -2.01 14.92 16.46
N ILE A 163 -3.00 14.04 16.69
CA ILE A 163 -3.55 13.19 15.63
C ILE A 163 -4.18 14.04 14.52
N VAL A 164 -3.69 13.83 13.30
CA VAL A 164 -4.19 14.53 12.13
C VAL A 164 -5.56 13.99 11.73
N HIS A 165 -6.49 14.89 11.40
CA HIS A 165 -7.81 14.58 10.86
C HIS A 165 -7.98 15.28 9.52
N SER A 166 -8.56 14.56 8.56
CA SER A 166 -8.80 15.01 7.19
C SER A 166 -9.92 14.18 6.58
N ASP A 167 -10.65 14.72 5.61
CA ASP A 167 -11.61 13.91 4.85
C ASP A 167 -10.90 12.95 3.89
N ASN A 168 -9.64 13.25 3.54
CA ASN A 168 -8.80 12.35 2.76
C ASN A 168 -8.12 11.32 3.68
N GLU A 169 -8.49 10.05 3.52
CA GLU A 169 -7.92 8.95 4.31
C GLU A 169 -6.40 8.81 4.13
N GLU A 170 -5.84 9.16 2.97
CA GLU A 170 -4.39 9.09 2.75
C GLU A 170 -3.61 10.13 3.57
N ALA A 171 -4.23 11.27 3.90
CA ALA A 171 -3.62 12.32 4.71
C ALA A 171 -3.48 11.92 6.19
N HIS A 172 -4.03 10.77 6.58
CA HIS A 172 -3.95 10.26 7.94
C HIS A 172 -2.70 9.42 8.22
N TRP A 173 -1.80 9.24 7.25
CA TRP A 173 -0.73 8.25 7.34
C TRP A 173 0.62 8.83 6.96
N TYR A 174 1.61 8.60 7.81
CA TYR A 174 3.01 8.79 7.48
C TYR A 174 3.67 7.46 7.15
N LEU A 175 4.52 7.47 6.13
CA LEU A 175 5.34 6.36 5.71
C LEU A 175 6.49 6.17 6.69
N TRP A 176 6.55 5.01 7.32
CA TRP A 176 7.66 4.61 8.20
C TRP A 176 8.80 4.04 7.37
N LYS A 177 8.50 2.99 6.58
CA LYS A 177 9.47 2.30 5.73
C LYS A 177 8.81 1.69 4.51
N VAL A 178 9.61 1.51 3.47
CA VAL A 178 9.29 0.75 2.26
C VAL A 178 10.21 -0.44 2.21
N ILE A 179 9.63 -1.62 2.01
CA ILE A 179 10.36 -2.87 1.87
C ILE A 179 10.09 -3.38 0.46
N GLU A 180 11.14 -3.51 -0.34
CA GLU A 180 11.04 -4.05 -1.69
C GLU A 180 11.04 -5.58 -1.64
N CYS A 181 10.22 -6.23 -2.47
CA CYS A 181 10.16 -7.67 -2.60
C CYS A 181 10.20 -8.01 -4.09
N SER A 182 11.10 -8.90 -4.50
CA SER A 182 11.31 -9.30 -5.88
C SER A 182 10.20 -10.21 -6.41
N ASP A 183 9.61 -11.03 -5.54
CA ASP A 183 8.55 -11.97 -5.91
C ASP A 183 7.53 -12.20 -4.77
N THR A 184 6.56 -13.09 -5.02
CA THR A 184 5.49 -13.42 -4.08
C THR A 184 6.00 -14.12 -2.82
N SER A 185 7.04 -14.95 -2.92
CA SER A 185 7.59 -15.67 -1.77
C SER A 185 8.33 -14.71 -0.85
N GLU A 186 9.15 -13.82 -1.41
CA GLU A 186 9.82 -12.77 -0.64
C GLU A 186 8.82 -11.80 -0.01
N LEU A 187 7.70 -11.51 -0.69
CA LEU A 187 6.61 -10.74 -0.12
C LEU A 187 6.01 -11.41 1.12
N ILE A 188 5.73 -12.71 1.06
CA ILE A 188 5.14 -13.46 2.20
C ILE A 188 6.13 -13.49 3.37
N ASP A 189 7.39 -13.83 3.13
CA ASP A 189 8.42 -13.88 4.17
C ASP A 189 8.58 -12.53 4.87
N LYS A 190 8.72 -11.45 4.08
CA LYS A 190 8.83 -10.10 4.62
C LYS A 190 7.56 -9.65 5.34
N PHE A 191 6.38 -10.01 4.86
CA PHE A 191 5.12 -9.73 5.54
C PHE A 191 5.02 -10.43 6.90
N GLU A 192 5.40 -11.70 6.99
CA GLU A 192 5.43 -12.44 8.25
C GLU A 192 6.48 -11.89 9.22
N ASN A 193 7.65 -11.49 8.71
CA ASN A 193 8.64 -10.79 9.52
C ASN A 193 8.11 -9.45 10.06
N GLU A 194 7.36 -8.70 9.25
CA GLU A 194 6.70 -7.48 9.73
C GLU A 194 5.64 -7.77 10.79
N CYS A 195 4.86 -8.85 10.66
CA CYS A 195 3.93 -9.28 11.70
C CYS A 195 4.65 -9.56 13.02
N LYS A 196 5.80 -10.26 12.96
CA LYS A 196 6.67 -10.51 14.13
C LYS A 196 7.16 -9.20 14.75
N ILE A 197 7.66 -8.26 13.94
CA ILE A 197 8.12 -6.95 14.40
C ILE A 197 6.99 -6.18 15.09
N ILE A 198 5.79 -6.13 14.48
CA ILE A 198 4.63 -5.45 15.06
C ILE A 198 4.21 -6.11 16.38
N SER A 199 4.28 -7.43 16.47
CA SER A 199 3.99 -8.16 17.72
C SER A 199 5.07 -8.01 18.79
N SER A 200 6.23 -7.47 18.44
CA SER A 200 7.36 -7.29 19.35
C SER A 200 7.37 -5.92 20.02
N SER A 201 8.09 -5.79 21.12
CA SER A 201 8.25 -4.48 21.79
C SER A 201 9.10 -3.47 20.99
N ASN A 202 9.69 -3.88 19.87
CA ASN A 202 10.51 -3.04 19.00
C ASN A 202 9.72 -2.35 17.87
N ASN A 203 8.39 -2.46 17.87
CA ASN A 203 7.57 -1.72 16.92
C ASN A 203 7.55 -0.22 17.23
N ILE A 204 7.28 0.59 16.21
CA ILE A 204 7.34 2.06 16.27
C ILE A 204 6.35 2.66 17.30
N VAL A 205 5.23 2.00 17.58
CA VAL A 205 4.21 2.49 18.53
C VAL A 205 4.65 2.22 19.97
N ASP A 206 5.12 1.01 20.28
CA ASP A 206 5.70 0.71 21.60
C ASP A 206 6.95 1.55 21.87
N TRP A 207 7.80 1.73 20.87
CA TRP A 207 8.99 2.57 20.97
C TRP A 207 8.62 4.03 21.29
N ALA A 208 7.59 4.58 20.64
CA ALA A 208 7.06 5.91 20.94
C ALA A 208 6.40 6.00 22.32
N LYS A 209 5.64 4.98 22.75
CA LYS A 209 5.03 4.93 24.09
C LYS A 209 6.08 4.92 25.21
N ARG A 210 7.28 4.42 24.93
CA ARG A 210 8.43 4.41 25.84
C ARG A 210 9.39 5.59 25.61
N TYR A 211 8.94 6.67 24.96
CA TYR A 211 9.76 7.87 24.74
C TYR A 211 11.12 7.57 24.10
N GLY A 212 11.15 6.61 23.17
CA GLY A 212 12.37 6.23 22.46
C GLY A 212 13.26 5.22 23.19
N GLU A 213 12.85 4.65 24.32
CA GLU A 213 13.62 3.65 25.05
C GLU A 213 13.47 2.24 24.44
N THR A 214 14.61 1.56 24.29
CA THR A 214 14.69 0.17 23.85
C THR A 214 14.50 -0.77 25.04
N THR A 215 13.93 -1.95 24.81
CA THR A 215 13.81 -2.97 25.86
C THR A 215 14.12 -4.34 25.29
N ASN A 216 14.49 -5.27 26.16
CA ASN A 216 14.67 -6.68 25.81
C ASN A 216 13.35 -7.47 25.92
N SER A 217 12.19 -6.80 26.05
CA SER A 217 10.91 -7.50 26.03
C SER A 217 10.61 -7.96 24.60
N ASP A 218 10.29 -9.25 24.46
CA ASP A 218 9.99 -9.83 23.16
C ASP A 218 8.57 -9.48 22.67
N ALA A 219 7.65 -9.07 23.56
CA ALA A 219 6.24 -8.87 23.24
C ALA A 219 5.82 -7.39 23.28
N SER A 220 4.95 -7.00 22.35
CA SER A 220 4.32 -5.68 22.29
C SER A 220 3.34 -5.46 23.46
N ASN A 221 3.33 -4.25 24.04
CA ASN A 221 2.31 -3.88 25.03
C ASN A 221 1.04 -3.30 24.37
N VAL A 222 1.09 -3.05 23.06
CA VAL A 222 0.01 -2.41 22.28
C VAL A 222 -0.70 -3.43 21.41
N PHE A 223 0.05 -4.31 20.77
CA PHE A 223 -0.43 -5.29 19.80
C PHE A 223 -0.40 -6.69 20.39
N SER A 224 -1.31 -7.52 19.90
CA SER A 224 -1.43 -8.93 20.27
C SER A 224 -2.08 -9.68 19.11
N ALA A 225 -2.20 -11.00 19.22
CA ALA A 225 -2.74 -11.84 18.16
C ALA A 225 -4.11 -11.35 17.64
N LYS A 226 -4.98 -10.80 18.51
CA LYS A 226 -6.30 -10.27 18.12
C LYS A 226 -6.22 -9.16 17.06
N HIS A 227 -5.12 -8.42 17.03
CA HIS A 227 -4.91 -7.31 16.10
C HIS A 227 -4.26 -7.78 14.79
N LEU A 228 -3.41 -8.82 14.84
CA LEU A 228 -2.59 -9.26 13.71
C LEU A 228 -3.21 -10.41 12.92
N VAL A 229 -3.90 -11.35 13.58
CA VAL A 229 -4.54 -12.50 12.91
C VAL A 229 -5.54 -12.05 11.83
N PRO A 230 -6.40 -11.04 12.05
CA PRO A 230 -7.29 -10.55 10.98
C PRO A 230 -6.53 -9.99 9.77
N MET A 231 -5.40 -9.34 10.01
CA MET A 231 -4.54 -8.78 8.96
C MET A 231 -3.88 -9.89 8.14
N GLN A 232 -3.28 -10.88 8.81
CA GLN A 232 -2.69 -12.05 8.17
C GLN A 232 -3.74 -12.80 7.34
N PHE A 233 -4.91 -13.08 7.91
CA PHE A 233 -5.99 -13.75 7.19
C PHE A 233 -6.43 -12.95 5.95
N ALA A 234 -6.64 -11.63 6.10
CA ALA A 234 -7.01 -10.77 4.98
C ALA A 234 -5.93 -10.73 3.88
N PHE A 235 -4.65 -10.73 4.27
CA PHE A 235 -3.52 -10.75 3.36
C PHE A 235 -3.51 -12.04 2.53
N TYR A 236 -3.53 -13.19 3.19
CA TYR A 236 -3.55 -14.48 2.51
C TYR A 236 -4.78 -14.68 1.63
N GLN A 237 -5.96 -14.28 2.13
CA GLN A 237 -7.19 -14.31 1.33
C GLN A 237 -7.06 -13.44 0.07
N LYS A 238 -6.37 -12.29 0.18
CA LYS A 238 -6.16 -11.41 -0.95
C LYS A 238 -5.18 -12.00 -1.97
N LEU A 239 -4.08 -12.61 -1.53
CA LEU A 239 -3.13 -13.30 -2.41
C LEU A 239 -3.82 -14.44 -3.18
N MET A 240 -4.62 -15.27 -2.50
CA MET A 240 -5.41 -16.34 -3.14
C MET A 240 -6.38 -15.79 -4.21
N LYS A 241 -7.11 -14.72 -3.90
CA LYS A 241 -8.04 -14.08 -4.86
C LYS A 241 -7.33 -13.54 -6.10
N LEU A 242 -6.05 -13.19 -5.98
CA LEU A 242 -5.22 -12.73 -7.09
C LEU A 242 -4.52 -13.88 -7.82
N GLY A 243 -4.68 -15.13 -7.38
CA GLY A 243 -4.00 -16.29 -7.95
C GLY A 243 -2.49 -16.29 -7.73
N LEU A 244 -2.01 -15.56 -6.71
CA LEU A 244 -0.60 -15.51 -6.36
C LEU A 244 -0.27 -16.75 -5.52
N GLN A 245 0.62 -17.60 -6.03
CA GLN A 245 1.01 -18.86 -5.41
C GLN A 245 2.42 -18.75 -4.80
N SER A 246 2.63 -19.43 -3.67
CA SER A 246 3.93 -19.63 -3.03
C SER A 246 3.82 -20.80 -2.07
N GLU A 247 4.92 -21.54 -1.89
CA GLU A 247 5.02 -22.63 -0.90
C GLU A 247 4.97 -22.12 0.55
N LEU A 248 5.17 -20.82 0.76
CA LEU A 248 5.10 -20.18 2.08
C LEU A 248 3.66 -19.83 2.51
N MET A 249 2.66 -20.15 1.69
CA MET A 249 1.26 -20.00 2.08
C MET A 249 0.93 -21.00 3.19
N PRO A 250 0.21 -20.61 4.26
CA PRO A 250 -0.03 -21.45 5.42
C PRO A 250 -1.07 -22.58 5.21
N PHE A 251 -1.41 -22.92 3.95
CA PHE A 251 -2.44 -23.91 3.58
C PHE A 251 -2.08 -24.66 2.30
#